data_AF-A0A534X1C5-F1
#
_entry.id   AF-A0A534X1C5-F1
#
_cell.length_a   1.000
_cell.length_b   1.000
_cell.length_c   1.000
_cell.angle_alpha   90.00
_cell.angle_beta   90.00
_cell.angle_gamma   90.00
#
_symmetry.space_group_name_H-M   'P 1'
#
loop_
_entity.id
_entity.type
_entity.pdbx_description
1 polymer ?
#
loop_
_entity_poly.entity_id
_entity_poly.type
_entity_poly.pdbx_seq_one_letter_code
_entity_poly.pdbx_strand_id
1 'polypeptide(L)'
;MGLAAVDLRLSGSWVPINWPNRRWTGSIEATHEFATLLVVTTSDLVRWAKSEIGGTHGLPITLDVHPLREGDPEAQIMFVVDGGWVTAFKAALPSPSYLPAVTLPSSPQAGVLHTIFTASTAPPASFGLLFLARRDVRVGRTGIWRSRPDLIGLLPTLLFPAFQGGRQGSFMLEKPG
;
A
#
# COMPACT_ATOMS: atom_id res chain seq x y z
N MET A 1 26.22 2.44 6.50
CA MET A 1 25.58 1.58 5.48
C MET A 1 24.17 2.11 5.27
N GLY A 2 23.71 2.19 4.01
CA GLY A 2 22.38 2.69 3.66
C GLY A 2 21.51 1.59 3.06
N LEU A 3 20.21 1.89 2.89
CA LEU A 3 19.33 1.05 2.10
C LEU A 3 19.81 1.00 0.64
N ALA A 4 19.60 -0.15 0.03
CA ALA A 4 19.92 -0.36 -1.36
C ALA A 4 18.98 0.43 -2.27
N ALA A 5 19.55 1.04 -3.31
CA ALA A 5 18.74 1.59 -4.39
C ALA A 5 18.00 0.47 -5.14
N VAL A 6 16.79 0.79 -5.58
CA VAL A 6 16.01 0.00 -6.54
C VAL A 6 15.41 1.02 -7.50
N ASP A 7 15.71 0.87 -8.79
CA ASP A 7 15.11 1.73 -9.80
C ASP A 7 13.68 1.25 -10.04
N LEU A 8 12.72 2.07 -9.64
CA LEU A 8 11.30 1.75 -9.66
C LEU A 8 10.56 2.69 -10.61
N ARG A 9 9.57 2.16 -11.32
CA ARG A 9 8.62 2.95 -12.12
C ARG A 9 7.21 2.53 -11.81
N LEU A 10 6.34 3.51 -11.54
CA LEU A 10 4.93 3.27 -11.29
C LEU A 10 4.11 3.85 -12.44
N SER A 11 3.14 3.07 -12.89
CA SER A 11 2.20 3.51 -13.92
C SER A 11 0.81 2.93 -13.64
N GLY A 12 -0.22 3.54 -14.21
CA GLY A 12 -1.57 3.00 -14.15
C GLY A 12 -2.63 4.07 -14.35
N SER A 13 -3.88 3.63 -14.41
CA SER A 13 -5.03 4.50 -14.64
C SER A 13 -6.30 3.88 -14.09
N TRP A 14 -7.34 4.71 -13.96
CA TRP A 14 -8.68 4.22 -13.73
C TRP A 14 -9.16 3.47 -14.96
N VAL A 15 -9.64 2.24 -14.75
CA VAL A 15 -10.34 1.48 -15.78
C VAL A 15 -11.64 2.23 -16.11
N PRO A 16 -12.09 2.24 -17.38
CA PRO A 16 -13.41 2.76 -17.72
C PRO A 16 -14.48 2.25 -16.77
N ILE A 17 -15.26 3.15 -16.19
CA ILE A 17 -16.11 2.86 -15.03
C ILE A 17 -17.27 1.94 -15.46
N ASN A 18 -17.26 0.72 -14.93
CA ASN A 18 -18.41 -0.18 -14.95
C ASN A 18 -19.16 -0.06 -13.62
N TRP A 19 -20.12 0.86 -13.58
CA TRP A 19 -20.90 1.15 -12.37
C TRP A 19 -21.53 -0.12 -11.75
N PRO A 20 -21.55 -0.28 -10.42
CA PRO A 20 -21.12 0.65 -9.38
C PRO A 20 -19.66 0.50 -8.94
N ASN A 21 -18.93 -0.51 -9.42
CA ASN A 21 -17.56 -0.79 -9.01
C ASN A 21 -16.57 0.11 -9.74
N ARG A 22 -15.57 0.66 -9.04
CA ARG A 22 -14.45 1.34 -9.71
C ARG A 22 -13.16 0.64 -9.39
N ARG A 23 -12.29 0.60 -10.38
CA ARG A 23 -10.99 -0.04 -10.29
C ARG A 23 -9.95 0.87 -10.92
N TRP A 24 -8.93 1.17 -10.14
CA TRP A 24 -7.67 1.65 -10.67
C TRP A 24 -6.74 0.45 -10.83
N THR A 25 -6.07 0.35 -11.97
CA THR A 25 -5.05 -0.69 -12.22
C THR A 25 -3.74 -0.05 -12.62
N GLY A 26 -2.65 -0.62 -12.13
CA GLY A 26 -1.31 -0.20 -12.49
C GLY A 26 -0.26 -1.28 -12.30
N SER A 27 0.99 -0.88 -12.49
CA SER A 27 2.18 -1.73 -12.37
C SER A 27 3.29 -1.02 -11.60
N ILE A 28 4.09 -1.81 -10.88
CA ILE A 28 5.39 -1.42 -10.32
C ILE A 28 6.45 -2.16 -11.10
N GLU A 29 7.20 -1.47 -11.94
CA GLU A 29 8.33 -2.04 -12.66
C GLU A 29 9.63 -1.78 -11.89
N ALA A 30 10.53 -2.75 -11.90
CA ALA A 30 11.83 -2.65 -11.23
C ALA A 30 12.93 -3.35 -12.03
N THR A 31 14.15 -2.85 -11.92
CA THR A 31 15.33 -3.50 -12.51
C THR A 31 15.83 -4.70 -11.69
N HIS A 32 15.42 -4.80 -10.42
CA HIS A 32 15.86 -5.82 -9.47
C HIS A 32 14.68 -6.31 -8.64
N GLU A 33 14.82 -7.48 -8.03
CA GLU A 33 13.84 -8.00 -7.07
C GLU A 33 13.68 -7.06 -5.88
N PHE A 34 12.43 -6.91 -5.44
CA PHE A 34 12.06 -5.97 -4.38
C PHE A 34 10.91 -6.50 -3.54
N ALA A 35 10.79 -5.98 -2.32
CA ALA A 35 9.68 -6.21 -1.42
C ALA A 35 8.83 -4.94 -1.35
N THR A 36 7.51 -5.09 -1.33
CA THR A 36 6.58 -3.97 -1.19
C THR A 36 5.74 -4.09 0.07
N LEU A 37 5.72 -3.03 0.87
CA LEU A 37 4.79 -2.85 1.97
C LEU A 37 3.66 -1.93 1.54
N LEU A 38 2.43 -2.42 1.62
CA LEU A 38 1.22 -1.63 1.49
C LEU A 38 0.86 -1.05 2.86
N VAL A 39 0.48 0.21 2.90
CA VAL A 39 0.06 0.90 4.12
C VAL A 39 -1.23 1.66 3.86
N VAL A 40 -2.19 1.55 4.76
CA VAL A 40 -3.38 2.42 4.79
C VAL A 40 -3.39 3.15 6.12
N THR A 41 -3.45 4.47 6.08
CA THR A 41 -3.39 5.34 7.26
C THR A 41 -4.59 6.28 7.29
N THR A 42 -5.26 6.35 8.44
CA THR A 42 -6.23 7.42 8.78
C THR A 42 -5.67 8.25 9.94
N SER A 43 -6.46 9.18 10.48
CA SER A 43 -6.09 9.94 11.68
C SER A 43 -5.84 9.07 12.92
N ASP A 44 -6.39 7.86 12.98
CA ASP A 44 -6.46 7.03 14.18
C ASP A 44 -6.03 5.57 13.94
N LEU A 45 -5.67 5.19 12.72
CA LEU A 45 -5.41 3.80 12.37
C LEU A 45 -4.29 3.70 11.35
N VAL A 46 -3.41 2.71 11.55
CA VAL A 46 -2.48 2.22 10.54
C VAL A 46 -2.81 0.75 10.27
N ARG A 47 -2.97 0.40 9.00
CA ARG A 47 -3.04 -0.98 8.51
C ARG A 47 -1.91 -1.23 7.53
N TRP A 48 -1.39 -2.45 7.52
CA TRP A 48 -0.39 -2.83 6.53
C TRP A 48 -0.62 -4.22 5.98
N ALA A 49 -0.04 -4.44 4.80
CA ALA A 49 0.13 -5.74 4.21
C ALA A 49 1.49 -5.83 3.49
N LYS A 50 2.11 -7.00 3.52
CA LYS A 50 3.34 -7.33 2.81
C LYS A 50 2.98 -8.08 1.55
N SER A 51 3.44 -7.59 0.41
CA SER A 51 3.46 -8.36 -0.84
C SER A 51 4.45 -9.53 -0.74
N GLU A 52 4.35 -10.46 -1.68
CA GLU A 52 5.45 -11.36 -1.99
C GLU A 52 6.67 -10.58 -2.50
N ILE A 53 7.83 -11.22 -2.58
CA ILE A 53 8.97 -10.64 -3.29
C ILE A 53 8.61 -10.55 -4.76
N GLY A 54 8.60 -9.33 -5.29
CA GLY A 54 8.40 -9.08 -6.71
C GLY A 54 9.64 -9.43 -7.52
N GLY A 55 9.41 -10.06 -8.66
CA GLY A 55 10.40 -10.24 -9.71
C GLY A 55 10.58 -8.98 -10.57
N THR A 56 11.36 -9.10 -11.63
CA THR A 56 11.66 -8.00 -12.57
C THR A 56 10.55 -7.72 -13.59
N HIS A 57 9.54 -8.59 -13.68
CA HIS A 57 8.45 -8.48 -14.67
C HIS A 57 7.32 -7.51 -14.28
N GLY A 58 7.54 -6.76 -13.21
CA GLY A 58 6.60 -5.80 -12.67
C GLY A 58 5.50 -6.44 -11.81
N LEU A 59 5.12 -5.77 -10.72
CA LEU A 59 4.05 -6.20 -9.83
C LEU A 59 2.74 -5.46 -10.15
N PRO A 60 1.61 -6.14 -10.31
CA PRO A 60 0.33 -5.48 -10.48
C PRO A 60 -0.08 -4.77 -9.18
N ILE A 61 -0.63 -3.57 -9.32
CA ILE A 61 -1.28 -2.82 -8.24
C ILE A 61 -2.73 -2.60 -8.62
N THR A 62 -3.65 -2.78 -7.67
CA THR A 62 -5.04 -2.35 -7.83
C THR A 62 -5.53 -1.55 -6.63
N LEU A 63 -6.41 -0.58 -6.92
CA LEU A 63 -7.27 0.04 -5.93
C LEU A 63 -8.71 -0.16 -6.38
N ASP A 64 -9.44 -1.00 -5.65
CA ASP A 64 -10.84 -1.27 -5.89
C ASP A 64 -11.72 -0.51 -4.91
N VAL A 65 -12.79 0.09 -5.42
CA VAL A 65 -13.81 0.78 -4.63
C VAL A 65 -15.15 0.13 -4.93
N HIS A 66 -15.67 -0.58 -3.94
CA HIS A 66 -16.90 -1.36 -3.99
C HIS A 66 -17.94 -0.77 -3.04
N PRO A 67 -18.96 -0.05 -3.54
CA PRO A 67 -20.10 0.33 -2.72
C PRO A 67 -20.75 -0.90 -2.10
N LEU A 68 -21.11 -0.83 -0.81
CA LEU A 68 -21.69 -1.99 -0.11
C LEU A 68 -23.11 -2.32 -0.62
N ARG A 69 -23.85 -1.29 -1.01
CA ARG A 69 -25.17 -1.37 -1.66
C ARG A 69 -25.33 -0.20 -2.63
N GLU A 70 -26.28 -0.33 -3.53
CA GLU A 70 -26.64 0.78 -4.42
C GLU A 70 -27.15 1.98 -3.61
N GLY A 71 -26.55 3.17 -3.84
CA GLY A 71 -26.90 4.39 -3.10
C GLY A 71 -26.35 4.48 -1.68
N ASP A 72 -25.64 3.45 -1.17
CA ASP A 72 -24.99 3.50 0.14
C ASP A 72 -23.77 4.43 0.08
N PRO A 73 -23.63 5.38 1.01
CA PRO A 73 -22.41 6.16 1.11
C PRO A 73 -21.21 5.29 1.51
N GLU A 74 -21.40 4.14 2.17
CA GLU A 74 -20.29 3.28 2.59
C GLU A 74 -19.77 2.40 1.44
N ALA A 75 -18.45 2.36 1.29
CA ALA A 75 -17.78 1.48 0.37
C ALA A 75 -16.64 0.71 1.04
N GLN A 76 -16.41 -0.49 0.55
CA GLN A 76 -15.19 -1.25 0.78
C GLN A 76 -14.13 -0.80 -0.22
N ILE A 77 -12.97 -0.38 0.27
CA ILE A 77 -11.81 -0.06 -0.53
C ILE A 77 -10.77 -1.16 -0.34
N MET A 78 -10.36 -1.78 -1.43
CA MET A 78 -9.37 -2.85 -1.44
C MET A 78 -8.11 -2.35 -2.14
N PHE A 79 -6.98 -2.40 -1.45
CA PHE A 79 -5.69 -2.00 -1.97
C PHE A 79 -4.78 -3.21 -2.07
N VAL A 80 -4.33 -3.54 -3.28
CA VAL A 80 -3.66 -4.82 -3.56
C VAL A 80 -2.39 -4.58 -4.36
N VAL A 81 -1.32 -5.29 -3.99
CA VAL A 81 -0.08 -5.41 -4.73
C VAL A 81 0.29 -6.88 -4.71
N ASP A 82 0.02 -7.55 -5.83
CA ASP A 82 0.20 -9.01 -5.98
C ASP A 82 -0.35 -9.79 -4.76
N GLY A 83 0.43 -10.68 -4.12
CA GLY A 83 0.02 -11.46 -2.95
C GLY A 83 -0.14 -10.67 -1.63
N GLY A 84 -0.07 -9.34 -1.65
CA GLY A 84 -0.29 -8.46 -0.51
C GLY A 84 -1.53 -7.60 -0.68
N TRP A 85 -2.42 -7.58 0.33
CA TRP A 85 -3.68 -6.85 0.23
C TRP A 85 -4.14 -6.22 1.55
N VAL A 86 -4.76 -5.05 1.45
CA VAL A 86 -5.56 -4.43 2.50
C VAL A 86 -7.00 -4.33 2.00
N THR A 87 -7.83 -5.32 2.33
CA THR A 87 -9.18 -5.47 1.75
C THR A 87 -10.31 -5.05 2.69
N ALA A 88 -10.05 -4.91 3.99
CA ALA A 88 -11.10 -4.66 4.99
C ALA A 88 -11.29 -3.17 5.31
N PHE A 89 -10.79 -2.25 4.49
CA PHE A 89 -10.96 -0.81 4.74
C PHE A 89 -12.34 -0.38 4.26
N LYS A 90 -13.22 -0.04 5.20
CA LYS A 90 -14.56 0.47 4.90
C LYS A 90 -14.62 1.93 5.30
N ALA A 91 -15.19 2.76 4.45
CA ALA A 91 -15.39 4.16 4.78
C ALA A 91 -16.53 4.77 3.95
N ALA A 92 -17.12 5.84 4.48
CA ALA A 92 -18.09 6.64 3.75
C ALA A 92 -17.41 7.44 2.62
N LEU A 93 -17.95 7.34 1.42
CA LEU A 93 -17.56 8.08 0.23
C LEU A 93 -18.29 9.44 0.19
N PRO A 94 -17.63 10.49 -0.33
CA PRO A 94 -18.26 11.79 -0.57
C PRO A 94 -19.44 11.75 -1.55
N SER A 95 -19.40 10.83 -2.53
CA SER A 95 -20.47 10.68 -3.51
C SER A 95 -20.48 9.26 -4.12
N PRO A 96 -21.60 8.85 -4.72
CA PRO A 96 -21.68 7.58 -5.45
C PRO A 96 -20.82 7.53 -6.71
N SER A 97 -20.16 8.60 -7.15
CA SER A 97 -19.23 8.62 -8.29
C SER A 97 -17.78 8.85 -7.87
N TYR A 98 -17.51 8.93 -6.56
CA TYR A 98 -16.20 9.27 -6.04
C TYR A 98 -15.11 8.30 -6.48
N LEU A 99 -13.96 8.88 -6.85
CA LEU A 99 -12.71 8.20 -7.13
C LEU A 99 -11.64 8.81 -6.21
N PRO A 100 -10.91 7.98 -5.43
CA PRO A 100 -9.71 8.42 -4.73
C PRO A 100 -8.73 9.13 -5.67
N ALA A 101 -8.11 10.20 -5.20
CA ALA A 101 -7.09 10.90 -5.97
C ALA A 101 -5.84 10.03 -6.09
N VAL A 102 -5.18 10.09 -7.25
CA VAL A 102 -4.00 9.29 -7.59
C VAL A 102 -2.78 10.21 -7.63
N THR A 103 -1.77 9.89 -6.82
CA THR A 103 -0.50 10.63 -6.74
C THR A 103 0.65 9.64 -6.94
N LEU A 104 0.97 9.32 -8.19
CA LEU A 104 2.05 8.38 -8.49
C LEU A 104 3.37 9.14 -8.62
N PRO A 105 4.38 8.83 -7.80
CA PRO A 105 5.74 9.26 -8.09
C PRO A 105 6.23 8.50 -9.33
N SER A 106 6.80 9.21 -10.30
CA SER A 106 7.37 8.58 -11.51
C SER A 106 8.55 7.66 -11.21
N SER A 107 9.32 7.97 -10.16
CA SER A 107 10.47 7.21 -9.70
C SER A 107 10.55 7.24 -8.17
N PRO A 108 9.80 6.39 -7.45
CA PRO A 108 9.82 6.39 -5.99
C PRO A 108 11.17 5.92 -5.43
N GLN A 109 11.63 6.57 -4.37
CA GLN A 109 12.82 6.17 -3.64
C GLN A 109 12.53 4.99 -2.71
N ALA A 110 13.38 3.97 -2.75
CA ALA A 110 13.36 2.85 -1.80
C ALA A 110 13.57 3.33 -0.35
N GLY A 111 12.93 2.66 0.62
CA GLY A 111 12.99 3.01 2.03
C GLY A 111 12.07 4.13 2.48
N VAL A 112 11.44 4.85 1.55
CA VAL A 112 10.49 5.94 1.82
C VAL A 112 9.07 5.44 1.62
N LEU A 113 8.15 5.84 2.50
CA LEU A 113 6.72 5.63 2.31
C LEU A 113 6.17 6.69 1.35
N HIS A 114 5.70 6.27 0.18
CA HIS A 114 5.07 7.14 -0.81
C HIS A 114 3.56 6.99 -0.74
N THR A 115 2.82 8.07 -0.54
CA THR A 115 1.36 8.07 -0.67
C THR A 115 0.99 8.01 -2.15
N ILE A 116 0.27 6.95 -2.53
CA ILE A 116 -0.14 6.67 -3.91
C ILE A 116 -1.60 7.09 -4.14
N PHE A 117 -2.45 6.91 -3.14
CA PHE A 117 -3.84 7.36 -3.19
C PHE A 117 -4.23 8.14 -1.95
N THR A 118 -5.09 9.13 -2.14
CA THR A 118 -5.80 9.80 -1.05
C THR A 118 -7.29 9.68 -1.27
N ALA A 119 -8.00 9.21 -0.25
CA ALA A 119 -9.45 9.14 -0.23
C ALA A 119 -9.98 10.15 0.79
N SER A 120 -10.81 11.06 0.31
CA SER A 120 -11.55 12.06 1.10
C SER A 120 -12.73 11.42 1.83
N THR A 121 -12.51 10.24 2.41
CA THR A 121 -13.48 9.51 3.22
C THR A 121 -13.64 10.16 4.59
N ALA A 122 -14.59 9.67 5.39
CA ALA A 122 -14.72 10.04 6.80
C ALA A 122 -14.40 8.83 7.70
N PRO A 123 -13.23 8.78 8.38
CA PRO A 123 -12.12 9.74 8.32
C PRO A 123 -11.33 9.67 6.99
N PRO A 124 -10.56 10.71 6.63
CA PRO A 124 -9.73 10.68 5.43
C PRO A 124 -8.67 9.58 5.51
N ALA A 125 -8.39 8.95 4.36
CA ALA A 125 -7.47 7.83 4.27
C ALA A 125 -6.37 8.08 3.24
N SER A 126 -5.15 7.68 3.57
CA SER A 126 -4.00 7.64 2.67
C SER A 126 -3.57 6.20 2.43
N PHE A 127 -3.31 5.85 1.18
CA PHE A 127 -2.85 4.54 0.75
C PHE A 127 -1.44 4.71 0.20
N GLY A 128 -0.47 4.09 0.85
CA GLY A 128 0.94 4.25 0.54
C GLY A 128 1.66 2.94 0.26
N LEU A 129 2.78 3.06 -0.45
CA LEU A 129 3.71 1.99 -0.73
C LEU A 129 5.09 2.34 -0.20
N LEU A 130 5.75 1.36 0.39
CA LEU A 130 7.17 1.42 0.71
C LEU A 130 7.88 0.24 0.06
N PHE A 131 8.99 0.52 -0.60
CA PHE A 131 9.77 -0.46 -1.34
C PHE A 131 11.10 -0.73 -0.66
N LEU A 132 11.55 -1.99 -0.64
CA LEU A 132 12.87 -2.40 -0.18
C LEU A 132 13.51 -3.30 -1.22
N ALA A 133 14.82 -3.16 -1.46
CA ALA A 133 15.52 -4.12 -2.29
C ALA A 133 15.48 -5.51 -1.64
N ARG A 134 15.47 -6.56 -2.45
CA ARG A 134 15.50 -7.94 -1.96
C ARG A 134 16.65 -8.22 -0.99
N ARG A 135 17.82 -7.59 -1.19
CA ARG A 135 19.00 -7.75 -0.34
C ARG A 135 18.89 -7.08 1.05
N ASP A 136 17.93 -6.18 1.23
CA ASP A 136 17.67 -5.47 2.48
C ASP A 136 16.66 -6.19 3.37
N VAL A 137 16.10 -7.30 2.88
CA VAL A 137 15.11 -8.12 3.59
C VAL A 137 15.57 -9.56 3.73
N ARG A 138 15.07 -10.23 4.77
CA ARG A 138 15.20 -11.67 4.99
C ARG A 138 13.83 -12.32 4.89
N VAL A 139 13.73 -13.43 4.17
CA VAL A 139 12.49 -14.19 3.99
C VAL A 139 12.49 -15.36 4.97
N GLY A 140 11.45 -15.46 5.81
CA GLY A 140 11.27 -16.57 6.73
C GLY A 140 10.73 -17.83 6.04
N ARG A 141 10.59 -18.92 6.79
CA ARG A 141 10.05 -20.21 6.28
C ARG A 141 8.62 -20.10 5.73
N THR A 142 7.86 -19.12 6.19
CA THR A 142 6.47 -18.88 5.77
C THR A 142 6.35 -17.94 4.55
N GLY A 143 7.47 -17.61 3.88
CA GLY A 143 7.51 -16.65 2.78
C GLY A 143 7.38 -15.19 3.23
N ILE A 144 7.12 -14.93 4.51
CA ILE A 144 7.00 -13.57 5.04
C ILE A 144 8.38 -12.96 5.20
N TRP A 145 8.62 -11.83 4.52
CA TRP A 145 9.85 -11.08 4.64
C TRP A 145 9.85 -10.12 5.84
N ARG A 146 11.05 -9.84 6.36
CA ARG A 146 11.35 -8.86 7.41
C ARG A 146 12.53 -8.01 6.97
N SER A 147 12.60 -6.75 7.39
CA SER A 147 13.80 -5.96 7.16
C SER A 147 14.99 -6.59 7.88
N ARG A 148 16.20 -6.37 7.37
CA ARG A 148 17.40 -6.75 8.11
C ARG A 148 17.52 -5.90 9.39
N PRO A 149 17.93 -6.48 10.52
CA PRO A 149 18.02 -5.75 11.79
C PRO A 149 18.94 -4.53 11.75
N ASP A 150 20.04 -4.60 10.99
CA ASP A 150 21.01 -3.51 10.84
C ASP A 150 20.47 -2.31 10.03
N LEU A 151 19.34 -2.48 9.35
CA LEU A 151 18.72 -1.45 8.50
C LEU A 151 17.44 -0.85 9.12
N ILE A 152 16.92 -1.40 10.23
CA ILE A 152 15.63 -0.98 10.79
C ILE A 152 15.61 0.51 11.18
N GLY A 153 16.73 1.05 11.67
CA GLY A 153 16.85 2.46 12.06
C GLY A 153 16.80 3.44 10.89
N LEU A 154 16.82 2.95 9.65
CA LEU A 154 16.70 3.77 8.43
C LEU A 154 15.26 3.82 7.90
N LEU A 155 14.34 3.07 8.51
CA LEU A 155 12.95 2.94 8.07
C LEU A 155 12.01 3.80 8.91
N PRO A 156 10.82 4.17 8.40
CA PRO A 156 9.85 4.96 9.16
C PRO A 156 9.46 4.27 10.47
N THR A 157 9.72 4.93 11.62
CA THR A 157 9.47 4.38 12.96
C THR A 157 8.05 3.91 13.16
N LEU A 158 7.08 4.64 12.60
CA LEU A 158 5.66 4.29 12.65
C LEU A 158 5.37 2.88 12.11
N LEU A 159 6.20 2.38 11.18
CA LEU A 159 5.99 1.10 10.50
C LEU A 159 6.85 -0.04 11.09
N PHE A 160 7.54 0.17 12.21
CA PHE A 160 8.32 -0.89 12.87
C PHE A 160 7.51 -2.18 13.15
N PRO A 161 6.25 -2.12 13.62
CA PRO A 161 5.43 -3.32 13.76
C PRO A 161 5.26 -4.09 12.46
N ALA A 162 5.17 -3.39 11.31
CA ALA A 162 5.08 -4.02 10.01
C ALA A 162 6.39 -4.73 9.64
N PHE A 163 7.56 -4.10 9.84
CA PHE A 163 8.85 -4.70 9.46
C PHE A 163 9.20 -5.96 10.27
N GLN A 164 8.75 -6.04 11.52
CA GLN A 164 9.03 -7.17 12.41
C GLN A 164 7.90 -8.23 12.42
N GLY A 165 6.67 -7.79 12.19
CA GLY A 165 5.46 -8.58 12.33
C GLY A 165 5.12 -9.49 11.14
N GLY A 166 3.86 -9.93 11.14
CA GLY A 166 3.30 -10.84 10.15
C GLY A 166 3.08 -10.22 8.77
N ARG A 167 2.41 -10.98 7.89
CA ARG A 167 2.08 -10.56 6.53
C ARG A 167 1.13 -9.36 6.50
N GLN A 168 0.24 -9.27 7.46
CA GLN A 168 -0.72 -8.18 7.59
C GLN A 168 -0.90 -7.83 9.07
N GLY A 169 -1.41 -6.63 9.34
CA GLY A 169 -1.80 -6.22 10.68
C GLY A 169 -2.32 -4.80 10.73
N SER A 170 -2.67 -4.36 11.94
CA SER A 170 -3.13 -3.01 12.20
C SER A 170 -2.88 -2.60 13.65
N PHE A 171 -2.77 -1.30 13.89
CA PHE A 171 -2.82 -0.71 15.23
C PHE A 171 -3.51 0.66 15.20
N MET A 172 -4.10 1.05 16.33
CA MET A 172 -4.67 2.37 16.50
C MET A 172 -3.55 3.38 16.83
N LEU A 173 -3.64 4.57 16.27
CA LEU A 173 -2.82 5.72 16.66
C LEU A 173 -3.42 6.33 17.93
N GLU A 174 -2.58 6.62 18.90
CA GLU A 174 -3.00 7.39 20.07
C GLU A 174 -3.43 8.79 19.59
N LYS A 175 -4.64 9.21 19.99
CA LYS A 175 -5.06 10.59 19.73
C LYS A 175 -4.10 11.52 20.47
N PRO A 176 -3.54 12.56 19.83
CA PRO A 176 -2.88 13.61 20.59
C PRO A 176 -3.91 14.18 21.57
N GLY A 177 -3.58 14.10 22.87
CA GLY A 177 -4.40 14.62 23.96
C GLY A 177 -4.45 16.13 23.99
#